data_AF-A0A5M4B2M1-F1
#
_entry.id   AF-A0A5M4B2M1-F1
#
_cell.length_a   1.000
_cell.length_b   1.000
_cell.length_c   1.000
_cell.angle_alpha   90.00
_cell.angle_beta   90.00
_cell.angle_gamma   90.00
#
_symmetry.space_group_name_H-M   'P 1'
#
loop_
_entity.id
_entity.type
_entity.pdbx_description
1 polymer ?
#
loop_
_entity_poly.entity_id
_entity_poly.type
_entity_poly.pdbx_seq_one_letter_code
_entity_poly.pdbx_strand_id
1 'polypeptide(L)'
;MGKPNKGNGARATFRNFLKSIVWPVTPLTLITVIALVIAAWEWIIYFVDKPSEALVVAVTTALTVVTLTLYLVDRLFIRILSYRKLVLGEVLVGIMAFLFISFQNRTLDINFQTDKDFIVILFDSNEKSLSDFQRRGIFSKELKVYNTHIVHLDSSLASINNLRIMEPAQWDAFSRHKGRIEIDGQSIQYILSSDNRTNPYLHRNPQPYIDSLLNLVIQEQQPVGEKD
;
A
#
# COMPACT_ATOMS: atom_id res chain seq x y z
N MET A 1 -57.10 42.30 14.92
CA MET A 1 -56.53 41.42 13.86
C MET A 1 -55.02 41.39 14.01
N GLY A 2 -54.46 40.32 14.55
CA GLY A 2 -53.01 40.16 14.70
C GLY A 2 -52.36 39.87 13.35
N LYS A 3 -51.36 40.67 12.95
CA LYS A 3 -50.57 40.41 11.74
C LYS A 3 -49.89 39.04 11.88
N PRO A 4 -49.94 38.16 10.86
CA PRO A 4 -49.27 36.87 10.92
C PRO A 4 -47.75 37.09 11.01
N ASN A 5 -47.14 36.49 12.03
CA ASN A 5 -45.72 36.59 12.32
C ASN A 5 -44.90 35.83 11.25
N LYS A 6 -44.57 36.50 10.14
CA LYS A 6 -43.77 35.97 9.01
C LYS A 6 -42.39 35.45 9.41
N GLY A 7 -41.82 35.91 10.53
CA GLY A 7 -40.48 35.51 11.00
C GLY A 7 -40.38 34.07 11.48
N ASN A 8 -41.46 33.50 12.01
CA ASN A 8 -41.46 32.13 12.53
C ASN A 8 -41.56 31.07 11.42
N GLY A 9 -42.12 31.41 10.26
CA GLY A 9 -42.28 30.50 9.12
C GLY A 9 -40.95 30.14 8.47
N ALA A 10 -40.12 31.13 8.14
CA ALA A 10 -38.83 30.90 7.48
C ALA A 10 -37.87 30.04 8.32
N ARG A 11 -37.84 30.29 9.64
CA ARG A 11 -37.02 29.52 10.59
C ARG A 11 -37.49 28.06 10.72
N ALA A 12 -38.80 27.82 10.69
CA ALA A 12 -39.38 26.48 10.72
C ALA A 12 -39.09 25.71 9.42
N THR A 13 -39.23 26.35 8.26
CA THR A 13 -38.91 25.76 6.95
C THR A 13 -37.43 25.39 6.86
N PHE A 14 -36.54 26.29 7.30
CA PHE A 14 -35.10 26.03 7.34
C PHE A 14 -34.73 24.88 8.29
N ARG A 15 -35.33 24.82 9.48
CA ARG A 15 -35.13 23.71 10.43
C ARG A 15 -35.59 22.37 9.85
N ASN A 16 -36.75 22.35 9.18
CA ASN A 16 -37.27 21.13 8.57
C ASN A 16 -36.41 20.69 7.38
N PHE A 17 -35.88 21.64 6.60
CA PHE A 17 -34.92 21.37 5.54
C PHE A 17 -33.62 20.76 6.07
N LEU A 18 -32.99 21.37 7.09
CA LEU A 18 -31.82 20.81 7.79
C LEU A 18 -32.08 19.40 8.34
N LYS A 19 -33.25 19.21 8.97
CA LYS A 19 -33.64 17.88 9.48
C LYS A 19 -33.78 16.86 8.35
N SER A 20 -34.32 17.24 7.20
CA SER A 20 -34.46 16.36 6.04
C SER A 20 -33.13 16.02 5.35
N ILE A 21 -32.11 16.86 5.52
CA ILE A 21 -30.75 16.60 5.05
C ILE A 21 -30.10 15.58 5.98
N VAL A 22 -30.10 15.81 7.29
CA VAL A 22 -29.37 14.96 8.25
C VAL A 22 -30.09 13.63 8.52
N TRP A 23 -31.43 13.64 8.56
CA TRP A 23 -32.23 12.44 8.84
C TRP A 23 -32.91 11.87 7.59
N PRO A 24 -32.92 10.53 7.42
CA PRO A 24 -32.33 9.52 8.30
C PRO A 24 -30.80 9.44 8.16
N VAL A 25 -30.12 9.03 9.24
CA VAL A 25 -28.66 8.94 9.29
C VAL A 25 -28.20 7.66 8.62
N THR A 26 -27.44 7.78 7.53
CA THR A 26 -26.83 6.66 6.79
C THR A 26 -25.33 6.56 7.12
N PRO A 27 -24.66 5.41 6.84
CA PRO A 27 -23.21 5.31 6.88
C PRO A 27 -22.50 6.45 6.14
N LEU A 28 -22.99 6.83 4.95
CA LEU A 28 -22.42 7.94 4.20
C LEU A 28 -22.59 9.30 4.89
N THR A 29 -23.65 9.48 5.69
CA THR A 29 -23.81 10.68 6.53
C THR A 29 -22.65 10.80 7.52
N LEU A 30 -22.30 9.70 8.18
CA LEU A 30 -21.20 9.67 9.15
C LEU A 30 -19.86 9.96 8.47
N ILE A 31 -19.61 9.31 7.32
CA ILE A 31 -18.39 9.53 6.52
C ILE A 31 -18.26 10.99 6.10
N THR A 32 -19.37 11.62 5.69
CA THR A 32 -19.37 13.02 5.26
C THR A 32 -19.05 13.97 6.41
N VAL A 33 -19.62 13.74 7.60
CA VAL A 33 -19.29 14.55 8.79
C VAL A 33 -17.83 14.42 9.16
N ILE A 34 -17.28 13.19 9.14
CA ILE A 34 -15.85 12.96 9.41
C ILE A 34 -14.98 13.67 8.37
N ALA A 35 -15.31 13.56 7.08
CA ALA A 35 -14.56 14.22 6.00
C ALA A 35 -14.54 15.75 6.17
N LEU A 36 -15.67 16.36 6.53
CA LEU A 36 -15.76 17.80 6.80
C LEU A 36 -14.90 18.22 8.00
N VAL A 37 -14.89 17.42 9.09
CA VAL A 37 -14.06 17.70 10.27
C VAL A 37 -12.57 17.62 9.92
N ILE A 38 -12.16 16.59 9.18
CA ILE A 38 -10.77 16.42 8.73
C ILE A 38 -10.37 17.60 7.82
N ALA A 39 -11.18 17.92 6.81
CA ALA A 39 -10.88 19.04 5.92
C ALA A 39 -10.75 20.36 6.69
N ALA A 40 -11.68 20.65 7.60
CA ALA A 40 -11.61 21.85 8.43
C ALA A 40 -10.32 21.91 9.26
N TRP A 41 -9.90 20.78 9.83
CA TRP A 41 -8.67 20.66 10.61
C TRP A 41 -7.42 20.93 9.76
N GLU A 42 -7.32 20.33 8.57
CA GLU A 42 -6.21 20.54 7.64
C GLU A 42 -6.12 22.00 7.17
N TRP A 43 -7.26 22.63 6.92
CA TRP A 43 -7.32 24.06 6.60
C TRP A 43 -6.82 24.93 7.76
N ILE A 44 -7.11 24.58 9.02
CA ILE A 44 -6.57 25.28 10.20
C ILE A 44 -5.04 25.16 10.23
N ILE A 45 -4.49 23.94 10.07
CA ILE A 45 -3.04 23.71 10.06
C ILE A 45 -2.36 24.53 8.95
N TYR A 46 -2.95 24.55 7.76
CA TYR A 46 -2.40 25.29 6.63
C TYR A 46 -2.32 26.80 6.88
N PHE A 47 -3.34 27.38 7.51
CA PHE A 47 -3.34 28.81 7.82
C PHE A 47 -2.49 29.18 9.04
N VAL A 48 -2.26 28.26 9.98
CA VAL A 48 -1.55 28.53 11.24
C VAL A 48 -0.07 28.16 11.18
N ASP A 49 0.26 26.96 10.71
CA ASP A 49 1.58 26.36 10.93
C ASP A 49 2.48 26.39 9.69
N LYS A 50 2.06 25.84 8.53
CA LYS A 50 2.95 25.70 7.36
C LYS A 50 2.24 25.63 6.00
N PRO A 51 2.61 26.48 5.03
CA PRO A 51 2.16 26.34 3.63
C PRO A 51 2.77 25.13 2.91
N SER A 52 3.74 24.42 3.49
CA SER A 52 4.26 23.16 2.95
C SER A 52 3.21 22.05 2.90
N GLU A 53 2.11 22.17 3.66
CA GLU A 53 0.99 21.22 3.68
C GLU A 53 -0.04 21.49 2.57
N ALA A 54 0.22 22.43 1.65
CA ALA A 54 -0.71 22.78 0.56
C ALA A 54 -1.20 21.57 -0.24
N LEU A 55 -0.32 20.58 -0.46
CA LEU A 55 -0.67 19.35 -1.17
C LEU A 55 -1.66 18.50 -0.38
N VAL A 56 -1.49 18.38 0.93
CA VAL A 56 -2.39 17.63 1.82
C VAL A 56 -3.77 18.28 1.83
N VAL A 57 -3.82 19.61 1.95
CA VAL A 57 -5.08 20.38 1.90
C VAL A 57 -5.80 20.21 0.55
N ALA A 58 -5.06 20.27 -0.55
CA ALA A 58 -5.63 20.10 -1.88
C ALA A 58 -6.26 18.71 -2.05
N VAL A 59 -5.55 17.65 -1.65
CA VAL A 59 -6.03 16.27 -1.72
C VAL A 59 -7.24 16.05 -0.82
N THR A 60 -7.18 16.51 0.44
CA THR A 60 -8.27 16.35 1.41
C THR A 60 -9.52 17.15 1.02
N THR A 61 -9.35 18.33 0.44
CA THR A 61 -10.46 19.14 -0.10
C THR A 61 -11.11 18.44 -1.28
N ALA A 62 -10.33 17.93 -2.24
CA ALA A 62 -10.86 17.19 -3.38
C ALA A 62 -11.65 15.94 -2.95
N LEU A 63 -11.10 15.16 -1.99
CA LEU A 63 -11.79 13.99 -1.42
C LEU A 63 -13.09 14.39 -0.71
N THR A 64 -13.10 15.51 0.00
CA THR A 64 -14.30 16.03 0.67
C THR A 64 -15.38 16.43 -0.35
N VAL A 65 -15.01 17.06 -1.46
CA VAL A 65 -15.96 17.40 -2.55
C VAL A 65 -16.57 16.14 -3.17
N VAL A 66 -15.75 15.12 -3.43
CA VAL A 66 -16.25 13.82 -3.93
C VAL A 66 -17.22 13.19 -2.92
N THR A 67 -16.86 13.22 -1.63
CA THR A 67 -17.69 12.68 -0.55
C THR A 67 -19.03 13.42 -0.45
N LEU A 68 -19.02 14.75 -0.55
CA LEU A 68 -20.23 15.57 -0.57
C LEU A 68 -21.11 15.25 -1.79
N THR A 69 -20.50 15.02 -2.95
CA THR A 69 -21.23 14.63 -4.17
C THR A 69 -21.92 13.29 -3.99
N LEU A 70 -21.21 12.29 -3.45
CA LEU A 70 -21.79 10.99 -3.11
C LEU A 70 -22.91 11.12 -2.07
N TYR A 71 -22.73 11.98 -1.07
CA TYR A 71 -23.75 12.27 -0.06
C TYR A 71 -25.03 12.84 -0.66
N LEU A 72 -24.92 13.76 -1.61
CA LEU A 72 -26.10 14.27 -2.32
C LEU A 72 -26.82 13.17 -3.09
N VAL A 73 -26.08 12.29 -3.76
CA VAL A 73 -26.64 11.12 -4.46
C VAL A 73 -27.35 10.18 -3.48
N ASP A 74 -26.76 9.92 -2.32
CA ASP A 74 -27.39 9.15 -1.24
C ASP A 74 -28.71 9.77 -0.77
N ARG A 75 -28.74 11.08 -0.54
CA ARG A 75 -29.98 11.80 -0.18
C ARG A 75 -31.07 11.66 -1.24
N LEU A 76 -30.70 11.60 -2.52
CA LEU A 76 -31.64 11.34 -3.61
C LEU A 76 -32.14 9.90 -3.55
N PHE A 77 -31.27 8.92 -3.29
CA PHE A 77 -31.68 7.52 -3.19
C PHE A 77 -32.57 7.22 -1.99
N ILE A 78 -32.42 7.90 -0.85
CA ILE A 78 -33.34 7.78 0.30
C ILE A 78 -34.80 8.07 -0.09
N ARG A 79 -35.02 8.94 -1.07
CA ARG A 79 -36.37 9.30 -1.54
C ARG A 79 -37.00 8.24 -2.44
N ILE A 80 -36.19 7.39 -3.05
CA ILE A 80 -36.61 6.40 -4.07
C ILE A 80 -36.63 4.99 -3.47
N LEU A 81 -35.65 4.68 -2.62
CA LEU A 81 -35.43 3.35 -2.07
C LEU A 81 -35.82 3.29 -0.59
N SER A 82 -36.18 2.09 -0.14
CA SER A 82 -36.37 1.83 1.29
C SER A 82 -35.04 2.04 2.03
N TYR A 83 -35.08 2.79 3.13
CA TYR A 83 -33.93 3.06 3.99
C TYR A 83 -33.10 1.81 4.33
N ARG A 84 -33.76 0.69 4.67
CA ARG A 84 -33.05 -0.58 4.97
C ARG A 84 -32.25 -1.11 3.78
N LYS A 85 -32.81 -1.03 2.57
CA LYS A 85 -32.14 -1.51 1.35
C LYS A 85 -30.96 -0.62 1.01
N LEU A 86 -31.11 0.69 1.18
CA LEU A 86 -30.04 1.66 0.93
C LEU A 86 -28.85 1.45 1.88
N VAL A 87 -29.10 1.41 3.20
CA VAL A 87 -28.05 1.21 4.20
C VAL A 87 -27.30 -0.10 3.98
N LEU A 88 -28.02 -1.19 3.65
CA LEU A 88 -27.39 -2.47 3.35
C LEU A 88 -26.54 -2.39 2.07
N GLY A 89 -27.01 -1.67 1.05
CA GLY A 89 -26.26 -1.38 -0.17
C GLY A 89 -24.97 -0.59 0.12
N GLU A 90 -25.04 0.48 0.91
CA GLU A 90 -23.86 1.26 1.31
C GLU A 90 -22.81 0.42 2.04
N VAL A 91 -23.25 -0.41 2.99
CA VAL A 91 -22.35 -1.31 3.72
C VAL A 91 -21.69 -2.29 2.77
N LEU A 92 -22.44 -2.88 1.84
CA LEU A 92 -21.91 -3.85 0.88
C LEU A 92 -20.93 -3.20 -0.10
N VAL A 93 -21.24 -2.00 -0.60
CA VAL A 93 -20.32 -1.20 -1.43
C VAL A 93 -19.06 -0.85 -0.64
N GLY A 94 -19.19 -0.47 0.63
CA GLY A 94 -18.04 -0.20 1.50
C GLY A 94 -17.14 -1.43 1.69
N ILE A 95 -17.72 -2.61 1.93
CA ILE A 95 -16.98 -3.87 2.02
C ILE A 95 -16.29 -4.20 0.69
N MET A 96 -16.99 -4.07 -0.43
CA MET A 96 -16.42 -4.32 -1.77
C MET A 96 -15.26 -3.37 -2.08
N ALA A 97 -15.42 -2.08 -1.80
CA ALA A 97 -14.37 -1.08 -1.96
C ALA A 97 -13.15 -1.39 -1.08
N PHE A 98 -13.39 -1.75 0.18
CA PHE A 98 -12.34 -2.16 1.11
C PHE A 98 -11.58 -3.39 0.59
N LEU A 99 -12.28 -4.43 0.16
CA LEU A 99 -11.65 -5.64 -0.39
C LEU A 99 -10.89 -5.34 -1.69
N PHE A 100 -11.46 -4.51 -2.57
CA PHE A 100 -10.81 -4.11 -3.82
C PHE A 100 -9.52 -3.34 -3.55
N ILE A 101 -9.54 -2.32 -2.69
CA ILE A 101 -8.35 -1.55 -2.32
C ILE A 101 -7.32 -2.46 -1.65
N SER A 102 -7.75 -3.32 -0.73
CA SER A 102 -6.86 -4.25 -0.03
C SER A 102 -6.23 -5.26 -1.00
N PHE A 103 -6.94 -5.68 -2.04
CA PHE A 103 -6.43 -6.56 -3.08
C PHE A 103 -5.45 -5.85 -4.01
N GLN A 104 -5.75 -4.61 -4.43
CA GLN A 104 -4.83 -3.80 -5.24
C GLN A 104 -3.52 -3.51 -4.49
N ASN A 105 -3.60 -3.30 -3.18
CA ASN A 105 -2.47 -3.02 -2.31
C ASN A 105 -1.79 -4.29 -1.76
N ARG A 106 -2.13 -5.48 -2.26
CA ARG A 106 -1.52 -6.74 -1.80
C ARG A 106 -0.02 -6.74 -2.08
N THR A 107 0.75 -7.28 -1.14
CA THR A 107 2.21 -7.38 -1.24
C THR A 107 2.67 -8.82 -1.12
N LEU A 108 3.75 -9.14 -1.82
CA LEU A 108 4.52 -10.36 -1.57
C LEU A 108 5.85 -9.91 -0.98
N ASP A 109 6.04 -10.13 0.31
CA ASP A 109 7.20 -9.62 1.02
C ASP A 109 8.21 -10.75 1.26
N ILE A 110 9.48 -10.52 0.95
CA ILE A 110 10.59 -11.40 1.37
C ILE A 110 11.30 -10.69 2.51
N ASN A 111 11.25 -11.26 3.70
CA ASN A 111 11.77 -10.66 4.92
C ASN A 111 13.06 -11.35 5.36
N PHE A 112 14.18 -10.66 5.22
CA PHE A 112 15.49 -11.17 5.60
C PHE A 112 15.81 -10.85 7.07
N GLN A 113 16.11 -11.90 7.82
CA GLN A 113 16.64 -11.81 9.18
C GLN A 113 18.03 -12.45 9.18
N THR A 114 19.03 -11.62 8.84
CA THR A 114 20.42 -12.02 8.74
C THR A 114 21.33 -10.92 9.27
N ASP A 115 22.48 -11.32 9.82
CA ASP A 115 23.59 -10.49 10.27
C ASP A 115 24.58 -10.14 9.15
N LYS A 116 24.33 -10.63 7.93
CA LYS A 116 25.21 -10.38 6.78
C LYS A 116 25.03 -8.97 6.21
N ASP A 117 26.07 -8.52 5.52
CA ASP A 117 26.18 -7.17 4.95
C ASP A 117 25.57 -7.04 3.54
N PHE A 118 25.17 -8.16 2.95
CA PHE A 118 24.54 -8.21 1.63
C PHE A 118 23.47 -9.31 1.60
N ILE A 119 22.52 -9.19 0.67
CA ILE A 119 21.51 -10.20 0.36
C ILE A 119 21.43 -10.38 -1.16
N VAL A 120 21.38 -11.62 -1.61
CA VAL A 120 21.23 -12.01 -3.01
C VAL A 120 19.95 -12.82 -3.17
N ILE A 121 19.14 -12.42 -4.13
CA ILE A 121 17.96 -13.17 -4.53
C ILE A 121 18.18 -13.62 -5.97
N LEU A 122 18.12 -14.92 -6.20
CA LEU A 122 18.25 -15.54 -7.51
C LEU A 122 16.91 -16.13 -7.93
N PHE A 123 16.48 -15.83 -9.15
CA PHE A 123 15.25 -16.36 -9.74
C PHE A 123 15.57 -17.49 -10.71
N ASP A 124 16.22 -18.54 -10.20
CA ASP A 124 16.84 -19.63 -10.95
C ASP A 124 16.28 -21.01 -10.64
N SER A 125 15.57 -21.16 -9.51
CA SER A 125 15.15 -22.47 -9.03
C SER A 125 13.65 -22.71 -9.25
N ASN A 126 13.21 -23.94 -8.97
CA ASN A 126 11.80 -24.26 -8.71
C ASN A 126 11.54 -24.36 -7.19
N GLU A 127 12.48 -23.88 -6.38
CA GLU A 127 12.40 -23.89 -4.92
C GLU A 127 11.79 -22.57 -4.43
N LYS A 128 11.08 -22.60 -3.30
CA LYS A 128 10.46 -21.43 -2.67
C LYS A 128 9.53 -20.68 -3.63
N SER A 129 8.42 -21.34 -3.98
CA SER A 129 7.37 -20.80 -4.84
C SER A 129 6.33 -20.01 -4.03
N LEU A 130 5.29 -19.51 -4.68
CA LEU A 130 4.20 -18.74 -4.02
C LEU A 130 3.44 -19.55 -2.93
N SER A 131 3.56 -20.88 -2.91
CA SER A 131 3.02 -21.72 -1.84
C SER A 131 3.78 -21.57 -0.52
N ASP A 132 5.07 -21.27 -0.59
CA ASP A 132 5.97 -21.18 0.57
C ASP A 132 5.83 -19.83 1.30
N PHE A 133 5.20 -18.85 0.64
CA PHE A 133 4.86 -17.57 1.24
C PHE A 133 3.64 -17.74 2.18
N GLN A 134 3.86 -17.45 3.46
CA GLN A 134 2.84 -17.48 4.49
C GLN A 134 1.89 -16.28 4.37
N ARG A 135 0.62 -16.48 4.70
CA ARG A 135 -0.36 -15.40 4.66
C ARG A 135 -0.02 -14.31 5.69
N ARG A 136 0.03 -13.05 5.25
CA ARG A 136 0.17 -11.86 6.10
C ARG A 136 -1.03 -10.94 5.87
N GLY A 137 -1.97 -10.91 6.81
CA GLY A 137 -3.20 -10.14 6.66
C GLY A 137 -4.20 -10.75 5.66
N ILE A 138 -5.00 -9.92 4.98
CA ILE A 138 -6.11 -10.41 4.15
C ILE A 138 -5.61 -10.97 2.82
N PHE A 139 -4.77 -10.23 2.10
CA PHE A 139 -4.30 -10.56 0.75
C PHE A 139 -2.77 -10.64 0.57
N SER A 140 -1.99 -10.06 1.49
CA SER A 140 -0.53 -10.10 1.39
C SER A 140 0.02 -11.45 1.84
N LYS A 141 1.22 -11.76 1.38
CA LYS A 141 1.99 -12.92 1.84
C LYS A 141 3.43 -12.54 2.16
N GLU A 142 4.07 -13.32 3.00
CA GLU A 142 5.43 -13.11 3.47
C GLU A 142 6.23 -14.42 3.44
N LEU A 143 7.44 -14.35 2.91
CA LEU A 143 8.46 -15.39 3.03
C LEU A 143 9.52 -14.89 4.01
N LYS A 144 9.76 -15.63 5.10
CA LYS A 144 10.80 -15.28 6.07
C LYS A 144 12.06 -16.07 5.78
N VAL A 145 13.17 -15.36 5.62
CA VAL A 145 14.50 -15.92 5.31
C VAL A 145 15.38 -15.67 6.53
N TYR A 146 15.81 -16.75 7.18
CA TYR A 146 16.58 -16.69 8.43
C TYR A 146 18.02 -17.13 8.20
N ASN A 147 18.97 -16.43 8.83
CA ASN A 147 20.40 -16.80 8.91
C ASN A 147 21.08 -17.08 7.57
N THR A 148 20.46 -16.65 6.48
CA THR A 148 20.91 -16.85 5.10
C THR A 148 20.79 -15.53 4.40
N HIS A 149 21.74 -15.31 3.50
CA HIS A 149 21.87 -14.08 2.74
C HIS A 149 21.72 -14.33 1.25
N ILE A 150 21.53 -15.58 0.84
CA ILE A 150 21.23 -15.98 -0.52
C ILE A 150 19.90 -16.73 -0.47
N VAL A 151 18.97 -16.36 -1.35
CA VAL A 151 17.71 -17.08 -1.51
C VAL A 151 17.46 -17.35 -2.99
N HIS A 152 17.24 -18.62 -3.30
CA HIS A 152 16.76 -19.06 -4.60
C HIS A 152 15.24 -19.07 -4.58
N LEU A 153 14.63 -18.49 -5.60
CA LEU A 153 13.20 -18.36 -5.76
C LEU A 153 12.78 -18.90 -7.11
N ASP A 154 11.53 -19.35 -7.15
CA ASP A 154 10.84 -19.69 -8.38
C ASP A 154 10.97 -18.58 -9.43
N SER A 155 11.47 -18.93 -10.61
CA SER A 155 11.70 -18.00 -11.73
C SER A 155 10.46 -17.17 -12.10
N SER A 156 9.25 -17.70 -11.90
CA SER A 156 8.00 -16.99 -12.15
C SER A 156 7.82 -15.77 -11.23
N LEU A 157 8.38 -15.79 -10.03
CA LEU A 157 8.31 -14.69 -9.07
C LEU A 157 9.05 -13.43 -9.54
N ALA A 158 10.00 -13.57 -10.47
CA ALA A 158 10.74 -12.45 -11.05
C ALA A 158 9.83 -11.46 -11.80
N SER A 159 8.71 -11.96 -12.34
CA SER A 159 7.74 -11.17 -13.09
C SER A 159 6.70 -10.45 -12.22
N ILE A 160 6.71 -10.68 -10.91
CA ILE A 160 5.66 -10.18 -10.02
C ILE A 160 5.96 -8.74 -9.57
N ASN A 161 5.17 -7.80 -10.08
CA ASN A 161 5.34 -6.37 -9.82
C ASN A 161 5.17 -5.95 -8.35
N ASN A 162 4.45 -6.72 -7.54
CA ASN A 162 4.20 -6.43 -6.13
C ASN A 162 5.08 -7.23 -5.17
N LEU A 163 6.16 -7.84 -5.67
CA LEU A 163 7.22 -8.43 -4.85
C LEU A 163 8.05 -7.32 -4.21
N ARG A 164 8.16 -7.35 -2.88
CA ARG A 164 8.95 -6.41 -2.09
C ARG A 164 9.99 -7.20 -1.30
N ILE A 165 11.19 -6.64 -1.24
CA ILE A 165 12.28 -7.17 -0.41
C ILE A 165 12.35 -6.25 0.79
N MET A 166 12.24 -6.84 1.96
CA MET A 166 12.44 -6.19 3.24
C MET A 166 13.84 -6.57 3.72
N GLU A 167 14.76 -5.63 3.56
CA GLU A 167 16.12 -5.72 4.09
C GLU A 167 16.14 -5.90 5.62
N PRO A 168 17.23 -6.43 6.19
CA PRO A 168 17.41 -6.53 7.64
C PRO A 168 17.19 -5.18 8.33
N ALA A 169 16.42 -5.17 9.42
CA ALA A 169 16.03 -3.95 10.13
C ALA A 169 17.21 -3.11 10.66
N GLN A 170 18.39 -3.73 10.81
CA GLN A 170 19.62 -3.08 11.26
C GLN A 170 20.34 -2.29 10.17
N TRP A 171 19.95 -2.45 8.89
CA TRP A 171 20.50 -1.68 7.79
C TRP A 171 19.82 -0.30 7.75
N ASP A 172 20.47 0.71 8.32
CA ASP A 172 19.96 2.10 8.33
C ASP A 172 19.84 2.69 6.91
N ALA A 173 20.67 2.22 5.97
CA ALA A 173 20.63 2.58 4.56
C ALA A 173 21.16 1.43 3.70
N PHE A 174 20.54 1.21 2.54
CA PHE A 174 20.95 0.13 1.62
C PHE A 174 21.04 0.59 0.17
N SER A 175 21.81 -0.15 -0.63
CA SER A 175 21.81 -0.07 -2.09
C SER A 175 21.13 -1.29 -2.66
N ARG A 176 20.39 -1.14 -3.75
CA ARG A 176 19.70 -2.25 -4.42
C ARG A 176 19.98 -2.23 -5.92
N HIS A 177 20.41 -3.36 -6.45
CA HIS A 177 20.71 -3.56 -7.85
C HIS A 177 19.90 -4.73 -8.38
N LYS A 178 19.27 -4.53 -9.54
CA LYS A 178 18.57 -5.57 -10.28
C LYS A 178 19.28 -5.80 -11.59
N GLY A 179 19.46 -7.05 -11.98
CA GLY A 179 20.13 -7.37 -13.23
C GLY A 179 19.80 -8.76 -13.72
N ARG A 180 20.51 -9.16 -14.78
CA ARG A 180 20.50 -10.51 -15.32
C ARG A 180 21.92 -11.01 -15.41
N ILE A 181 22.11 -12.27 -15.10
CA ILE A 181 23.36 -12.99 -15.28
C ILE A 181 23.08 -14.23 -16.13
N GLU A 182 24.04 -14.61 -16.97
CA GLU A 182 23.96 -15.83 -17.75
C GLU A 182 24.75 -16.92 -17.02
N ILE A 183 24.07 -17.98 -16.59
CA ILE A 183 24.66 -19.15 -15.93
C ILE A 183 24.25 -20.37 -16.75
N ASP A 184 25.21 -21.17 -17.21
CA ASP A 184 24.97 -22.36 -18.05
C ASP A 184 24.06 -22.10 -19.27
N GLY A 185 24.20 -20.92 -19.89
CA GLY A 185 23.40 -20.49 -21.05
C GLY A 185 21.96 -20.08 -20.72
N GLN A 186 21.59 -20.00 -19.44
CA GLN A 186 20.30 -19.50 -18.98
C GLN A 186 20.43 -18.11 -18.36
N SER A 187 19.61 -17.17 -18.83
CA SER A 187 19.54 -15.82 -18.26
C SER A 187 18.70 -15.80 -16.99
N ILE A 188 19.37 -15.72 -15.85
CA ILE A 188 18.76 -15.64 -14.52
C ILE A 188 18.62 -14.19 -14.09
N GLN A 189 17.44 -13.82 -13.57
CA GLN A 189 17.27 -12.52 -12.92
C GLN A 189 17.79 -12.59 -11.50
N TYR A 190 18.43 -11.52 -11.04
CA TYR A 190 18.87 -11.40 -9.67
C TYR A 190 18.54 -10.03 -9.08
N ILE A 191 18.44 -10.00 -7.74
CA ILE A 191 18.38 -8.77 -6.96
C ILE A 191 19.45 -8.86 -5.88
N LEU A 192 20.36 -7.89 -5.88
CA LEU A 192 21.36 -7.70 -4.83
C LEU A 192 20.94 -6.49 -4.00
N SER A 193 20.83 -6.65 -2.69
CA SER A 193 20.83 -5.51 -1.77
C SER A 193 22.05 -5.58 -0.84
N SER A 194 22.60 -4.44 -0.45
CA SER A 194 23.73 -4.36 0.49
C SER A 194 23.59 -3.21 1.46
N ASP A 195 24.15 -3.35 2.65
CA ASP A 195 24.29 -2.24 3.60
C ASP A 195 25.29 -1.21 3.05
N ASN A 196 24.86 0.06 3.01
CA ASN A 196 25.70 1.16 2.52
C ASN A 196 26.88 1.46 3.44
N ARG A 197 26.80 1.11 4.74
CA ARG A 197 27.85 1.39 5.72
C ARG A 197 29.09 0.54 5.47
N THR A 198 28.89 -0.73 5.15
CA THR A 198 29.96 -1.71 4.97
C THR A 198 30.44 -1.78 3.52
N ASN A 199 29.61 -1.38 2.54
CA ASN A 199 29.94 -1.52 1.13
C ASN A 199 29.63 -0.28 0.27
N PRO A 200 30.30 0.87 0.50
CA PRO A 200 30.04 2.11 -0.24
C PRO A 200 30.41 2.02 -1.73
N TYR A 201 31.21 1.01 -2.13
CA TYR A 201 31.64 0.80 -3.51
C TYR A 201 30.53 0.23 -4.39
N LEU A 202 29.63 -0.57 -3.83
CA LEU A 202 28.42 -1.06 -4.51
C LEU A 202 27.51 0.09 -4.95
N HIS A 203 27.56 1.24 -4.28
CA HIS A 203 26.80 2.42 -4.68
C HIS A 203 27.39 3.16 -5.89
N ARG A 204 28.71 3.06 -6.15
CA ARG A 204 29.41 3.88 -7.16
C ARG A 204 29.77 3.13 -8.44
N ASN A 205 30.11 1.84 -8.35
CA ASN A 205 30.37 0.99 -9.51
C ASN A 205 30.09 -0.49 -9.17
N PRO A 206 28.83 -0.93 -9.27
CA PRO A 206 28.39 -2.22 -8.72
C PRO A 206 28.85 -3.43 -9.54
N GLN A 207 29.12 -3.26 -10.84
CA GLN A 207 29.30 -4.37 -11.79
C GLN A 207 30.37 -5.40 -11.39
N PRO A 208 31.62 -5.01 -11.10
CA PRO A 208 32.69 -5.99 -10.82
C PRO A 208 32.48 -6.75 -9.52
N TYR A 209 31.81 -6.11 -8.55
CA TYR A 209 31.52 -6.69 -7.25
C TYR A 209 30.32 -7.63 -7.30
N ILE A 210 29.30 -7.27 -8.10
CA ILE A 210 28.19 -8.15 -8.46
C ILE A 210 28.73 -9.40 -9.13
N ASP A 211 29.58 -9.27 -10.15
CA ASP A 211 30.11 -10.42 -10.88
C ASP A 211 30.94 -11.33 -9.96
N SER A 212 31.73 -10.75 -9.06
CA SER A 212 32.51 -11.51 -8.07
C SER A 212 31.62 -12.23 -7.05
N LEU A 213 30.60 -11.55 -6.52
CA LEU A 213 29.66 -12.15 -5.56
C LEU A 213 28.79 -13.22 -6.23
N LEU A 214 28.28 -12.97 -7.42
CA LEU A 214 27.47 -13.95 -8.15
C LEU A 214 28.33 -15.16 -8.53
N ASN A 215 29.59 -14.97 -8.94
CA ASN A 215 30.52 -16.08 -9.15
C ASN A 215 30.81 -16.86 -7.86
N LEU A 216 30.92 -16.20 -6.71
CA LEU A 216 31.05 -16.89 -5.42
C LEU A 216 29.80 -17.72 -5.10
N VAL A 217 28.60 -17.17 -5.33
CA VAL A 217 27.35 -17.91 -5.14
C VAL A 217 27.26 -19.12 -6.07
N ILE A 218 27.66 -18.96 -7.35
CA ILE A 218 27.72 -20.06 -8.33
C ILE A 218 28.74 -21.12 -7.91
N GLN A 219 29.89 -20.73 -7.36
CA GLN A 219 30.90 -21.66 -6.86
C GLN A 219 30.43 -22.40 -5.60
N GLU A 220 29.67 -21.75 -4.72
CA GLU A 220 29.02 -22.40 -3.58
C GLU A 220 27.92 -23.38 -4.01
N GLN A 221 27.35 -23.23 -5.21
CA GLN A 221 26.40 -24.19 -5.80
C GLN A 221 27.09 -25.45 -6.37
N GLN A 222 28.38 -25.38 -6.73
CA GLN A 222 29.10 -26.57 -7.21
C GLN A 222 29.44 -27.48 -6.01
N PRO A 223 29.02 -28.76 -6.01
CA PRO A 223 29.35 -29.66 -4.92
C PRO A 223 30.88 -29.78 -4.82
N VAL A 224 31.40 -29.70 -3.60
CA VAL A 224 32.78 -30.05 -3.27
C VAL A 224 32.97 -31.54 -3.58
N GLY A 225 33.31 -31.88 -4.83
CA GLY A 225 33.46 -33.26 -5.23
C GLY A 225 33.32 -33.54 -6.72
N GLU A 226 34.23 -33.01 -7.53
CA GLU A 226 34.74 -33.78 -8.67
C GLU A 226 36.21 -33.38 -8.87
N LYS A 227 37.07 -34.02 -8.07
CA LYS A 227 38.49 -34.15 -8.39
C LYS A 227 38.63 -35.47 -9.13
N ASP A 228 38.80 -35.39 -10.45
CA ASP A 228 39.56 -36.41 -11.18
C ASP A 228 41.06 -36.18 -10.94
#